data_AF-I1YJP9-F1
#
_entry.id   AF-I1YJP9-F1
#
_cell.length_a   1.000
_cell.length_b   1.000
_cell.length_c   1.000
_cell.angle_alpha   90.00
_cell.angle_beta   90.00
_cell.angle_gamma   90.00
#
_symmetry.space_group_name_H-M   'P 1'
#
loop_
_entity.id
_entity.type
_entity.pdbx_description
1 polymer ?
#
loop_
_entity_poly.entity_id
_entity_poly.type
_entity_poly.pdbx_seq_one_letter_code
_entity_poly.pdbx_strand_id
1 'polypeptide(L)'
;MEVKNNPAGRLHDLLRTAQKQPAKERARNAWGKVFKVEPGDTGLLLEMLANLIGLVSDTKTAIERLDDVDHALYLKPFKKLEVFLSQVNLDAGWEHWQKQLDEPTLYGLQFAADRLSRNSGSTSISEKDIEELQVELEEFVSSVLKSDLPSGLKALFLRNLEAVRHALLVFRIRGIDGLEHELERAIGSLLLNQEHIPPAGDKSAPRKFWERFFVVIERINKAVTLSRGAKELAGPAMQAIEHMIGK
;
A
#
# COMPACT_ATOMS: atom_id res chain seq x y z
N MET A 1 -10.98 -9.86 -0.30
CA MET A 1 -11.63 -8.93 0.65
C MET A 1 -11.34 -7.52 0.14
N GLU A 2 -12.31 -6.60 0.13
CA GLU A 2 -12.05 -5.23 -0.30
C GLU A 2 -11.23 -4.47 0.76
N VAL A 3 -10.24 -3.70 0.33
CA VAL A 3 -9.47 -2.83 1.23
C VAL A 3 -10.29 -1.57 1.49
N LYS A 4 -10.64 -1.33 2.75
CA LYS A 4 -11.37 -0.13 3.17
C LYS A 4 -10.52 1.11 2.90
N ASN A 5 -11.13 2.18 2.40
CA ASN A 5 -10.41 3.42 2.12
C ASN A 5 -9.91 4.09 3.42
N ASN A 6 -10.75 4.17 4.45
CA ASN A 6 -10.39 4.91 5.65
C ASN A 6 -9.39 4.15 6.56
N PRO A 7 -8.48 4.89 7.24
CA PRO A 7 -7.41 4.28 8.02
C PRO A 7 -7.91 3.46 9.22
N ALA A 8 -9.00 3.88 9.89
CA ALA A 8 -9.60 3.08 10.98
C ALA A 8 -10.12 1.72 10.49
N GLY A 9 -10.73 1.68 9.30
CA GLY A 9 -11.22 0.46 8.69
C GLY A 9 -10.10 -0.52 8.39
N ARG A 10 -9.01 -0.04 7.78
CA ARG A 10 -7.80 -0.84 7.54
C ARG A 10 -7.20 -1.37 8.83
N LEU A 11 -7.07 -0.50 9.83
CA LEU A 11 -6.53 -0.85 11.14
C LEU A 11 -7.39 -1.92 11.81
N HIS A 12 -8.71 -1.72 11.83
CA HIS A 12 -9.67 -2.69 12.36
C HIS A 12 -9.53 -4.05 11.68
N ASP A 13 -9.47 -4.10 10.36
CA ASP A 13 -9.43 -5.36 9.62
C ASP A 13 -8.12 -6.12 9.87
N LEU A 14 -6.98 -5.41 9.95
CA LEU A 14 -5.69 -6.00 10.32
C LEU A 14 -5.71 -6.55 11.75
N LEU A 15 -6.18 -5.76 12.71
CA LEU A 15 -6.24 -6.18 14.12
C LEU A 15 -7.26 -7.31 14.35
N ARG A 16 -8.38 -7.32 13.61
CA ARG A 16 -9.33 -8.44 13.64
C ARG A 16 -8.72 -9.72 13.07
N THR A 17 -7.91 -9.60 12.01
CA THR A 17 -7.16 -10.75 11.48
C THR A 17 -6.13 -11.24 12.49
N ALA A 18 -5.45 -10.32 13.19
CA ALA A 18 -4.48 -10.63 14.23
C ALA A 18 -5.14 -11.33 15.44
N GLN A 19 -6.29 -10.85 15.91
CA GLN A 19 -7.05 -11.45 17.02
C GLN A 19 -7.42 -12.91 16.75
N LYS A 20 -7.67 -13.28 15.48
CA LYS A 20 -8.04 -14.64 15.06
C LYS A 20 -6.85 -15.61 14.99
N GLN A 21 -5.61 -15.15 15.13
CA GLN A 21 -4.46 -16.06 15.05
C GLN A 21 -4.37 -16.97 16.29
N PRO A 22 -3.89 -18.22 16.15
CA PRO A 22 -3.80 -19.16 17.26
C PRO A 22 -2.89 -18.68 18.40
N ALA A 23 -3.36 -18.74 19.65
CA ALA A 23 -2.63 -18.28 20.84
C ALA A 23 -1.24 -18.91 21.01
N LYS A 24 -1.10 -20.19 20.64
CA LYS A 24 0.14 -20.97 20.79
C LYS A 24 1.18 -20.68 19.71
N GLU A 25 0.85 -19.84 18.73
CA GLU A 25 1.77 -19.52 17.64
C GLU A 25 2.84 -18.50 18.08
N ARG A 26 3.99 -18.49 17.41
CA ARG A 26 4.96 -17.40 17.57
C ARG A 26 4.44 -16.12 16.91
N ALA A 27 4.74 -14.97 17.50
CA ALA A 27 4.28 -13.68 16.99
C ALA A 27 4.69 -13.42 15.53
N ARG A 28 5.91 -13.83 15.11
CA ARG A 28 6.35 -13.73 13.71
C ARG A 28 5.44 -14.45 12.73
N ASN A 29 4.92 -15.64 13.08
CA ASN A 29 4.09 -16.40 12.18
C ASN A 29 2.67 -15.83 12.13
N ALA A 30 2.15 -15.37 13.28
CA ALA A 30 0.89 -14.66 13.35
C ALA A 30 0.94 -13.37 12.51
N TRP A 31 1.98 -12.55 12.66
CA TRP A 31 2.17 -11.34 11.87
C TRP A 31 2.42 -11.64 10.38
N GLY A 32 3.20 -12.67 10.06
CA GLY A 32 3.37 -13.14 8.68
C GLY A 32 2.04 -13.45 8.00
N LYS A 33 1.12 -14.12 8.68
CA LYS A 33 -0.24 -14.38 8.17
C LYS A 33 -1.09 -13.12 8.04
N VAL A 34 -1.03 -12.22 9.02
CA VAL A 34 -1.80 -10.96 9.00
C VAL A 34 -1.38 -10.09 7.82
N PHE A 35 -0.07 -9.94 7.64
CA PHE A 35 0.53 -9.11 6.60
C PHE A 35 0.68 -9.81 5.25
N LYS A 36 0.48 -11.13 5.19
CA LYS A 36 0.73 -11.98 4.02
C LYS A 36 2.19 -11.91 3.55
N VAL A 37 3.12 -12.01 4.49
CA VAL A 37 4.57 -11.99 4.24
C VAL A 37 5.23 -13.21 4.88
N GLU A 38 6.38 -13.60 4.34
CA GLU A 38 7.12 -14.75 4.85
C GLU A 38 7.62 -14.51 6.28
N PRO A 39 7.31 -15.41 7.26
CA PRO A 39 7.73 -15.22 8.65
C PRO A 39 9.25 -15.21 8.89
N GLY A 40 10.02 -15.68 7.91
CA GLY A 40 11.48 -15.64 7.90
C GLY A 40 12.05 -14.28 7.49
N ASP A 41 11.28 -13.47 6.74
CA ASP A 41 11.70 -12.14 6.30
C ASP A 41 11.51 -11.13 7.44
N THR A 42 12.51 -11.09 8.32
CA THR A 42 12.48 -10.24 9.51
C THR A 42 12.49 -8.76 9.15
N GLY A 43 13.18 -8.38 8.07
CA GLY A 43 13.22 -6.99 7.61
C GLY A 43 11.84 -6.50 7.18
N LEU A 44 11.19 -7.26 6.31
CA LEU A 44 9.84 -6.94 5.84
C LEU A 44 8.81 -6.99 6.97
N LEU A 45 8.90 -7.95 7.89
CA LEU A 45 8.01 -8.01 9.06
C LEU A 45 8.10 -6.75 9.94
N LEU A 46 9.32 -6.28 10.21
CA LEU A 46 9.55 -5.07 11.01
C LEU A 46 9.04 -3.82 10.28
N GLU A 47 9.23 -3.76 8.97
CA GLU A 47 8.67 -2.70 8.13
C GLU A 47 7.13 -2.70 8.16
N MET A 48 6.48 -3.87 8.04
CA MET A 48 5.02 -3.97 8.12
C MET A 48 4.49 -3.55 9.50
N LEU A 49 5.22 -3.87 10.57
CA LEU A 49 4.88 -3.39 11.92
C LEU A 49 5.06 -1.87 12.05
N ALA A 50 6.12 -1.30 11.48
CA ALA A 50 6.31 0.14 11.44
C ALA A 50 5.18 0.84 10.66
N ASN A 51 4.77 0.27 9.51
CA ASN A 51 3.63 0.75 8.74
C ASN A 51 2.32 0.63 9.55
N LEU A 52 2.11 -0.44 10.31
CA LEU A 52 0.94 -0.59 11.19
C LEU A 52 0.92 0.48 12.30
N ILE A 53 2.07 0.80 12.89
CA ILE A 53 2.20 1.89 13.86
C ILE A 53 1.88 3.24 13.19
N GLY A 54 2.37 3.47 11.97
CA GLY A 54 2.00 4.63 11.16
C GLY A 54 0.49 4.73 10.96
N LEU A 55 -0.16 3.61 10.60
CA LEU A 55 -1.61 3.55 10.41
C LEU A 55 -2.40 3.89 11.69
N VAL A 56 -1.88 3.56 12.87
CA VAL A 56 -2.47 4.00 14.15
C VAL A 56 -2.44 5.53 14.24
N SER A 57 -1.31 6.15 13.91
CA SER A 57 -1.16 7.61 13.89
C SER A 57 -2.06 8.29 12.85
N ASP A 58 -2.11 7.75 11.64
CA ASP A 58 -2.96 8.24 10.54
C ASP A 58 -4.44 8.18 10.93
N THR A 59 -4.83 7.10 11.61
CA THR A 59 -6.19 6.92 12.10
C THR A 59 -6.56 7.99 13.14
N LYS A 60 -5.68 8.25 14.11
CA LYS A 60 -5.91 9.30 15.12
C LYS A 60 -6.06 10.66 14.46
N THR A 61 -5.15 10.99 13.54
CA THR A 61 -5.18 12.24 12.79
C THR A 61 -6.49 12.38 11.99
N ALA A 62 -6.96 11.29 11.38
CA ALA A 62 -8.24 11.29 10.66
C ALA A 62 -9.44 11.50 11.59
N ILE A 63 -9.44 10.90 12.79
CA ILE A 63 -10.46 11.10 13.82
C ILE A 63 -10.44 12.55 14.34
N GLU A 64 -9.27 13.13 14.57
CA GLU A 64 -9.09 14.51 15.05
C GLU A 64 -9.58 15.56 14.06
N ARG A 65 -9.76 15.19 12.78
CA ARG A 65 -10.33 16.04 11.73
C ARG A 65 -11.84 15.89 11.59
N LEU A 66 -12.48 15.00 12.37
CA LEU A 66 -13.92 14.83 12.31
C LEU A 66 -14.62 15.95 13.07
N ASP A 67 -15.51 16.65 12.38
CA ASP A 67 -16.50 17.49 13.03
C ASP A 67 -17.61 16.64 13.66
N ASP A 68 -18.25 17.19 14.69
CA ASP A 68 -19.42 16.62 15.38
C ASP A 68 -19.19 15.24 16.02
N VAL A 69 -18.03 15.02 16.64
CA VAL A 69 -17.75 13.82 17.44
C VAL A 69 -17.13 14.15 18.80
N ASP A 70 -17.36 13.27 19.78
CA ASP A 70 -16.59 13.27 21.03
C ASP A 70 -15.22 12.62 20.78
N HIS A 71 -14.21 13.43 20.53
CA HIS A 71 -12.85 12.97 20.28
C HIS A 71 -12.28 12.11 21.42
N ALA A 72 -12.60 12.41 22.68
CA ALA A 72 -12.09 11.64 23.81
C ALA A 72 -12.65 10.21 23.80
N LEU A 73 -13.90 10.04 23.38
CA LEU A 73 -14.52 8.73 23.20
C LEU A 73 -13.86 7.94 22.06
N TYR A 74 -13.71 8.56 20.89
CA TYR A 74 -13.17 7.89 19.70
C TYR A 74 -11.66 7.58 19.80
N LEU A 75 -10.89 8.39 20.54
CA LEU A 75 -9.45 8.19 20.72
C LEU A 75 -9.11 7.23 21.87
N LYS A 76 -10.09 6.83 22.70
CA LYS A 76 -9.87 5.94 23.86
C LYS A 76 -9.20 4.60 23.50
N PRO A 77 -9.57 3.89 22.41
CA PRO A 77 -8.93 2.61 22.05
C PRO A 77 -7.43 2.73 21.78
N PHE A 78 -6.96 3.89 21.31
CA PHE A 78 -5.60 4.08 20.82
C PHE A 78 -4.55 4.02 21.92
N LYS A 79 -4.87 4.44 23.14
CA LYS A 79 -3.94 4.34 24.29
C LYS A 79 -3.50 2.89 24.52
N LYS A 80 -4.42 1.94 24.40
CA LYS A 80 -4.12 0.51 24.56
C LYS A 80 -3.29 -0.01 23.38
N LEU A 81 -3.65 0.39 22.15
CA LEU A 81 -2.94 -0.01 20.94
C LEU A 81 -1.49 0.50 20.91
N GLU A 82 -1.25 1.74 21.34
CA GLU A 82 0.09 2.33 21.40
C GLU A 82 0.99 1.60 22.39
N VAL A 83 0.48 1.32 23.60
CA VAL A 83 1.22 0.51 24.60
C VAL A 83 1.51 -0.88 24.04
N PHE A 84 0.51 -1.52 23.43
CA PHE A 84 0.64 -2.84 22.81
C PHE A 84 1.69 -2.87 21.70
N LEU A 85 1.65 -1.91 20.75
CA LEU A 85 2.58 -1.85 19.63
C LEU A 85 3.99 -1.37 20.04
N SER A 86 4.16 -0.78 21.22
CA SER A 86 5.49 -0.41 21.74
C SER A 86 6.32 -1.61 22.20
N GLN A 87 5.71 -2.80 22.35
CA GLN A 87 6.32 -4.00 22.91
C GLN A 87 6.51 -5.11 21.86
N VAL A 88 7.15 -4.78 20.74
CA VAL A 88 7.38 -5.75 19.66
C VAL A 88 8.42 -6.81 20.06
N ASN A 89 7.98 -8.06 20.16
CA ASN A 89 8.83 -9.24 20.25
C ASN A 89 8.30 -10.32 19.31
N LEU A 90 9.01 -10.53 18.20
CA LEU A 90 8.63 -11.47 17.13
C LEU A 90 8.77 -12.94 17.53
N ASP A 91 9.58 -13.25 18.54
CA ASP A 91 9.86 -14.63 18.95
C ASP A 91 9.05 -15.06 20.18
N ALA A 92 8.35 -14.12 20.82
CA ALA A 92 7.39 -14.40 21.88
C ALA A 92 6.15 -15.16 21.38
N GLY A 93 5.43 -15.77 22.31
CA GLY A 93 4.13 -16.38 22.04
C GLY A 93 3.03 -15.35 21.76
N TRP A 94 2.12 -15.70 20.85
CA TRP A 94 1.01 -14.84 20.41
C TRP A 94 -0.06 -14.64 21.48
N GLU A 95 -0.17 -15.54 22.46
CA GLU A 95 -1.19 -15.46 23.52
C GLU A 95 -1.22 -14.10 24.23
N HIS A 96 -0.05 -13.52 24.52
CA HIS A 96 0.02 -12.19 25.12
C HIS A 96 -0.57 -11.13 24.20
N TRP A 97 -0.28 -11.23 22.90
CA TRP A 97 -0.77 -10.31 21.88
C TRP A 97 -2.29 -10.40 21.73
N GLN A 98 -2.82 -11.63 21.67
CA GLN A 98 -4.24 -11.88 21.50
C GLN A 98 -5.08 -11.33 22.67
N LYS A 99 -4.60 -11.46 23.91
CA LYS A 99 -5.31 -10.95 25.12
C LYS A 99 -5.42 -9.43 25.15
N GLN A 100 -4.50 -8.71 24.51
CA GLN A 100 -4.54 -7.25 24.43
C GLN A 100 -5.56 -6.75 23.38
N LEU A 101 -5.87 -7.56 22.36
CA LEU A 101 -6.86 -7.25 21.31
C LEU A 101 -8.27 -7.68 21.74
N ASP A 102 -8.84 -6.97 22.72
CA ASP A 102 -10.19 -7.26 23.22
C ASP A 102 -11.30 -6.71 22.32
N GLU A 103 -12.49 -7.28 22.44
CA GLU A 103 -13.68 -6.85 21.69
C GLU A 103 -14.02 -5.36 21.88
N PRO A 104 -13.97 -4.78 23.10
CA PRO A 104 -14.23 -3.35 23.27
C PRO A 104 -13.29 -2.44 22.46
N THR A 105 -12.00 -2.76 22.38
CA THR A 105 -11.03 -2.01 21.58
C THR A 105 -11.38 -2.10 20.09
N LEU A 106 -11.69 -3.31 19.60
CA LEU A 106 -12.05 -3.54 18.20
C LEU A 106 -13.39 -2.87 17.85
N TYR A 107 -14.40 -2.93 18.71
CA TYR A 107 -15.66 -2.23 18.50
C TYR A 107 -15.46 -0.71 18.43
N GLY A 108 -14.63 -0.14 19.30
CA GLY A 108 -14.30 1.30 19.24
C GLY A 108 -13.69 1.69 17.90
N LEU A 109 -12.76 0.88 17.37
CA LEU A 109 -12.21 1.08 16.02
C LEU A 109 -13.26 0.90 14.92
N GLN A 110 -14.19 -0.04 15.08
CA GLN A 110 -15.26 -0.26 14.12
C GLN A 110 -16.20 0.96 14.01
N PHE A 111 -16.53 1.60 15.14
CA PHE A 111 -17.31 2.85 15.14
C PHE A 111 -16.54 4.00 14.48
N ALA A 112 -15.24 4.13 14.77
CA ALA A 112 -14.39 5.11 14.10
C ALA A 112 -14.35 4.88 12.57
N ALA A 113 -14.26 3.61 12.15
CA ALA A 113 -14.26 3.24 10.74
C ALA A 113 -15.59 3.56 10.04
N ASP A 114 -16.72 3.28 10.70
CA ASP A 114 -18.05 3.64 10.18
C ASP A 114 -18.16 5.15 10.02
N ARG A 115 -17.82 5.93 11.08
CA ARG A 115 -17.90 7.39 11.04
C ARG A 115 -17.01 7.99 9.94
N LEU A 116 -15.77 7.52 9.81
CA LEU A 116 -14.85 8.00 8.77
C LEU A 116 -15.33 7.64 7.36
N SER A 117 -15.93 6.45 7.17
CA SER A 117 -16.45 6.04 5.86
C SER A 117 -17.59 6.92 5.34
N ARG A 118 -18.32 7.61 6.22
CA ARG A 118 -19.34 8.58 5.81
C ARG A 118 -18.74 9.83 5.15
N ASN A 119 -17.48 10.15 5.46
CA ASN A 119 -16.74 11.28 4.90
C ASN A 119 -15.83 10.86 3.74
N SER A 120 -15.44 9.58 3.68
CA SER A 120 -14.58 9.02 2.65
C SER A 120 -15.40 8.05 1.80
N GLY A 121 -15.89 8.51 0.66
CA GLY A 121 -16.80 7.71 -0.17
C GLY A 121 -16.24 6.33 -0.54
N SER A 122 -17.11 5.33 -0.67
CA SER A 122 -17.27 4.55 -1.91
C SER A 122 -16.06 4.00 -2.66
N THR A 123 -14.91 3.69 -2.07
CA THR A 123 -13.72 3.40 -2.87
C THR A 123 -12.90 2.23 -2.34
N SER A 124 -12.70 1.23 -3.20
CA SER A 124 -11.93 0.02 -2.93
C SER A 124 -11.29 -0.49 -4.21
N ILE A 125 -10.05 -0.97 -4.10
CA ILE A 125 -9.42 -1.81 -5.13
C ILE A 125 -9.66 -3.26 -4.71
N SER A 126 -10.05 -4.12 -5.64
CA SER A 126 -10.24 -5.53 -5.34
C SER A 126 -8.88 -6.19 -5.06
N GLU A 127 -8.86 -7.12 -4.12
CA GLU A 127 -7.64 -7.88 -3.79
C GLU A 127 -7.10 -8.66 -4.99
N LYS A 128 -8.00 -9.12 -5.87
CA LYS A 128 -7.64 -9.79 -7.12
C LYS A 128 -6.86 -8.85 -8.06
N ASP A 129 -7.30 -7.60 -8.21
CA ASP A 129 -6.61 -6.63 -9.07
C ASP A 129 -5.21 -6.32 -8.53
N ILE A 130 -5.06 -6.25 -7.19
CA ILE A 130 -3.76 -6.09 -6.54
C ILE A 130 -2.85 -7.29 -6.82
N GLU A 131 -3.36 -8.51 -6.66
CA GLU A 131 -2.61 -9.74 -6.92
C GLU A 131 -2.18 -9.84 -8.40
N GLU A 132 -3.06 -9.50 -9.34
CA GLU A 132 -2.73 -9.47 -10.78
C GLU A 132 -1.64 -8.44 -11.10
N LEU A 133 -1.70 -7.24 -10.51
CA LEU A 133 -0.67 -6.21 -10.67
C LEU A 133 0.68 -6.64 -10.06
N GLN A 134 0.66 -7.32 -8.92
CA GLN A 134 1.88 -7.85 -8.30
C GLN A 134 2.57 -8.88 -9.20
N VAL A 135 1.81 -9.80 -9.80
CA VAL A 135 2.34 -10.79 -10.73
C VAL A 135 2.94 -10.12 -11.97
N GLU A 136 2.24 -9.16 -12.56
CA GLU A 136 2.73 -8.41 -13.73
C GLU A 136 4.05 -7.66 -13.43
N LEU A 137 4.14 -7.03 -12.26
CA LEU A 137 5.34 -6.33 -11.82
C LEU A 137 6.51 -7.29 -11.59
N GLU A 138 6.28 -8.44 -10.97
CA GLU A 138 7.30 -9.46 -10.75
C GLU A 138 7.87 -9.97 -12.08
N GLU A 139 6.98 -10.28 -13.04
CA GLU A 139 7.39 -10.66 -14.39
C GLU A 139 8.17 -9.54 -15.09
N PHE A 140 7.79 -8.28 -14.85
CA PHE A 140 8.46 -7.15 -15.47
C PHE A 140 9.86 -6.94 -14.89
N VAL A 141 10.00 -6.95 -13.56
CA VAL A 141 11.29 -6.93 -12.86
C VAL A 141 12.20 -8.05 -13.38
N SER A 142 11.69 -9.29 -13.46
CA SER A 142 12.43 -10.43 -13.99
C SER A 142 12.93 -10.19 -15.43
N SER A 143 12.09 -9.59 -16.29
CA SER A 143 12.49 -9.27 -17.66
C SER A 143 13.54 -8.15 -17.75
N VAL A 144 13.49 -7.15 -16.87
CA VAL A 144 14.49 -6.07 -16.82
C VAL A 144 15.83 -6.63 -16.38
N LEU A 145 15.85 -7.49 -15.34
CA LEU A 145 17.07 -8.14 -14.85
C LEU A 145 17.77 -8.96 -15.96
N LYS A 146 16.98 -9.72 -16.73
CA LYS A 146 17.48 -10.60 -17.81
C LYS A 146 17.78 -9.89 -19.12
N SER A 147 17.40 -8.62 -19.27
CA SER A 147 17.58 -7.87 -20.52
C SER A 147 19.04 -7.47 -20.78
N ASP A 148 19.35 -7.01 -21.99
CA ASP A 148 20.64 -6.38 -22.32
C ASP A 148 20.57 -4.83 -22.26
N LEU A 149 19.62 -4.29 -21.48
CA LEU A 149 19.50 -2.84 -21.32
C LEU A 149 20.76 -2.23 -20.69
N PRO A 150 21.10 -0.96 -21.02
CA PRO A 150 22.15 -0.22 -20.34
C PRO A 150 21.95 -0.22 -18.82
N SER A 151 23.04 -0.32 -18.06
CA SER A 151 22.99 -0.45 -16.59
C SER A 151 22.21 0.67 -15.90
N GLY A 152 22.39 1.92 -16.35
CA GLY A 152 21.63 3.07 -15.83
C GLY A 152 20.13 2.93 -16.06
N LEU A 153 19.73 2.45 -17.25
CA LEU A 153 18.32 2.26 -17.58
C LEU A 153 17.71 1.06 -16.83
N LYS A 154 18.46 -0.04 -16.65
CA LYS A 154 18.04 -1.14 -15.76
C LYS A 154 17.81 -0.63 -14.35
N ALA A 155 18.76 0.11 -13.78
CA ALA A 155 18.65 0.64 -12.43
C ALA A 155 17.43 1.57 -12.28
N LEU A 156 17.17 2.41 -13.29
CA LEU A 156 15.99 3.28 -13.33
C LEU A 156 14.68 2.48 -13.30
N PHE A 157 14.54 1.46 -14.15
CA PHE A 157 13.35 0.62 -14.16
C PHE A 157 13.19 -0.15 -12.85
N LEU A 158 14.24 -0.83 -12.39
CA LEU A 158 14.18 -1.63 -11.17
C LEU A 158 13.81 -0.79 -9.96
N ARG A 159 14.39 0.41 -9.81
CA ARG A 159 14.04 1.33 -8.72
C ARG A 159 12.55 1.65 -8.68
N ASN A 160 11.98 2.02 -9.83
CA ASN A 160 10.57 2.42 -9.89
C ASN A 160 9.62 1.22 -9.81
N LEU A 161 9.98 0.09 -10.42
CA LEU A 161 9.16 -1.13 -10.35
C LEU A 161 9.12 -1.69 -8.94
N GLU A 162 10.26 -1.73 -8.25
CA GLU A 162 10.33 -2.19 -6.86
C GLU A 162 9.57 -1.26 -5.91
N ALA A 163 9.65 0.05 -6.13
CA ALA A 163 8.88 1.04 -5.40
C ALA A 163 7.37 0.76 -5.48
N VAL A 164 6.86 0.58 -6.71
CA VAL A 164 5.45 0.30 -6.96
C VAL A 164 5.04 -1.07 -6.44
N ARG A 165 5.88 -2.10 -6.63
CA ARG A 165 5.66 -3.45 -6.09
C ARG A 165 5.54 -3.42 -4.57
N HIS A 166 6.42 -2.68 -3.91
CA HIS A 166 6.36 -2.47 -2.47
C HIS A 166 5.08 -1.72 -2.05
N ALA A 167 4.67 -0.69 -2.78
CA ALA A 167 3.42 0.04 -2.52
C ALA A 167 2.19 -0.87 -2.53
N LEU A 168 2.13 -1.80 -3.49
CA LEU A 168 1.06 -2.81 -3.58
C LEU A 168 1.13 -3.82 -2.44
N LEU A 169 2.33 -4.23 -2.03
CA LEU A 169 2.53 -5.12 -0.88
C LEU A 169 1.99 -4.52 0.42
N VAL A 170 2.26 -3.22 0.65
CA VAL A 170 1.82 -2.51 1.86
C VAL A 170 0.45 -1.85 1.71
N PHE A 171 -0.25 -2.04 0.58
CA PHE A 171 -1.53 -1.40 0.26
C PHE A 171 -2.61 -1.65 1.32
N ARG A 172 -2.65 -2.85 1.91
CA ARG A 172 -3.61 -3.15 2.99
C ARG A 172 -3.40 -2.28 4.24
N ILE A 173 -2.20 -1.72 4.42
CA ILE A 173 -1.85 -0.83 5.51
C ILE A 173 -1.94 0.62 5.06
N ARG A 174 -1.25 1.01 3.98
CA ARG A 174 -1.16 2.40 3.51
C ARG A 174 -2.32 2.88 2.65
N GLY A 175 -3.15 1.95 2.17
CA GLY A 175 -4.35 2.26 1.38
C GLY A 175 -4.01 2.96 0.07
N ILE A 176 -5.01 3.66 -0.47
CA ILE A 176 -4.90 4.31 -1.78
C ILE A 176 -3.88 5.43 -1.80
N ASP A 177 -3.77 6.20 -0.71
CA ASP A 177 -2.82 7.32 -0.59
C ASP A 177 -1.36 6.85 -0.73
N GLY A 178 -1.03 5.68 -0.16
CA GLY A 178 0.31 5.12 -0.28
C GLY A 178 0.66 4.66 -1.70
N LEU A 179 -0.32 4.07 -2.41
CA LEU A 179 -0.13 3.64 -3.79
C LEU A 179 -0.01 4.84 -4.75
N GLU A 180 -0.84 5.86 -4.52
CA GLU A 180 -0.83 7.12 -5.26
C GLU A 180 0.50 7.87 -5.11
N HIS A 181 1.02 8.00 -3.89
CA HIS A 181 2.31 8.64 -3.66
C HIS A 181 3.45 7.96 -4.43
N GLU A 182 3.46 6.63 -4.47
CA GLU A 182 4.48 5.87 -5.20
C GLU A 182 4.31 5.96 -6.72
N LEU A 183 3.06 6.06 -7.19
CA LEU A 183 2.73 6.33 -8.59
C LEU A 183 3.23 7.72 -9.01
N GLU A 184 2.96 8.76 -8.22
CA GLU A 184 3.46 10.12 -8.46
C GLU A 184 4.98 10.15 -8.52
N ARG A 185 5.65 9.44 -7.61
CA ARG A 185 7.11 9.32 -7.60
C ARG A 185 7.64 8.65 -8.86
N ALA A 186 7.00 7.58 -9.31
CA ALA A 186 7.37 6.88 -10.54
C ALA A 186 7.18 7.78 -11.79
N ILE A 187 6.07 8.51 -11.86
CA ILE A 187 5.79 9.49 -12.91
C ILE A 187 6.81 10.64 -12.88
N GLY A 188 7.13 11.18 -11.70
CA GLY A 188 8.18 12.19 -11.57
C GLY A 188 9.54 11.68 -12.05
N SER A 189 9.88 10.43 -11.71
CA SER A 189 11.10 9.79 -12.21
C SER A 189 11.12 9.65 -13.74
N LEU A 190 9.96 9.44 -14.38
CA LEU A 190 9.85 9.38 -15.84
C LEU A 190 10.17 10.73 -16.48
N LEU A 191 9.51 11.78 -16.01
CA LEU A 191 9.65 13.12 -16.55
C LEU A 191 11.10 13.62 -16.42
N LEU A 192 11.78 13.29 -15.32
CA LEU A 192 13.18 13.65 -15.10
C LEU A 192 14.18 12.85 -15.94
N ASN A 193 13.76 11.76 -16.61
CA ASN A 193 14.63 10.92 -17.43
C ASN A 193 14.11 10.83 -18.88
N GLN A 194 13.29 11.80 -19.28
CA GLN A 194 12.60 11.80 -20.57
C GLN A 194 13.57 11.79 -21.77
N GLU A 195 14.76 12.36 -21.64
CA GLU A 195 15.78 12.34 -22.70
C GLU A 195 16.29 10.93 -23.03
N HIS A 196 16.09 9.96 -22.12
CA HIS A 196 16.46 8.56 -22.31
C HIS A 196 15.33 7.71 -22.94
N ILE A 197 14.19 8.33 -23.26
CA ILE A 197 13.05 7.65 -23.86
C ILE A 197 13.20 7.69 -25.39
N PRO A 198 13.33 6.53 -26.06
CA PRO A 198 13.43 6.51 -27.50
C PRO A 198 12.13 7.03 -28.15
N PRO A 199 12.23 7.66 -29.32
CA PRO A 199 11.09 8.29 -29.99
C PRO A 199 10.00 7.28 -30.36
N ALA A 200 8.79 7.79 -30.57
CA ALA A 200 7.66 6.98 -31.02
C ALA A 200 7.99 6.23 -32.32
N GLY A 201 7.62 4.95 -32.38
CA GLY A 201 7.88 4.08 -33.54
C GLY A 201 9.25 3.40 -33.57
N ASP A 202 10.15 3.69 -32.62
CA ASP A 202 11.39 2.92 -32.46
C ASP A 202 11.06 1.44 -32.14
N LYS A 203 11.78 0.51 -32.76
CA LYS A 203 11.62 -0.94 -32.55
C LYS A 203 12.68 -1.52 -31.62
N SER A 204 13.53 -0.67 -31.05
CA SER A 204 14.60 -1.04 -30.12
C SER A 204 14.06 -1.70 -28.85
N ALA A 205 14.88 -2.52 -28.20
CA ALA A 205 14.52 -3.13 -26.92
C ALA A 205 14.19 -2.05 -25.85
N PRO A 206 15.00 -0.99 -25.65
CA PRO A 206 14.67 0.09 -24.70
C PRO A 206 13.27 0.66 -24.89
N ARG A 207 12.83 0.86 -26.14
CA ARG A 207 11.49 1.38 -26.42
C ARG A 207 10.39 0.45 -25.91
N LYS A 208 10.51 -0.86 -26.13
CA LYS A 208 9.54 -1.86 -25.63
C LYS A 208 9.45 -1.89 -24.11
N PHE A 209 10.59 -1.72 -23.41
CA PHE A 209 10.61 -1.64 -21.95
C PHE A 209 9.90 -0.38 -21.44
N TRP A 210 10.11 0.76 -22.09
CA TRP A 210 9.38 1.99 -21.77
C TRP A 210 7.87 1.82 -21.99
N GLU A 211 7.45 1.29 -23.14
CA GLU A 211 6.04 1.03 -23.43
C GLU A 211 5.39 0.12 -22.39
N ARG A 212 6.07 -0.97 -22.00
CA ARG A 212 5.59 -1.85 -20.93
C ARG A 212 5.49 -1.13 -19.58
N PHE A 213 6.49 -0.31 -19.23
CA PHE A 213 6.44 0.49 -18.01
C PHE A 213 5.26 1.45 -17.98
N PHE A 214 5.00 2.14 -19.09
CA PHE A 214 3.85 3.03 -19.19
C PHE A 214 2.52 2.31 -19.06
N VAL A 215 2.38 1.12 -19.67
CA VAL A 215 1.16 0.30 -19.51
C VAL A 215 0.92 -0.05 -18.04
N VAL A 216 1.96 -0.44 -17.30
CA VAL A 216 1.84 -0.75 -15.86
C VAL A 216 1.40 0.49 -15.06
N ILE A 217 2.06 1.63 -15.29
CA ILE A 217 1.73 2.91 -14.63
C ILE A 217 0.29 3.32 -14.95
N GLU A 218 -0.15 3.20 -16.20
CA GLU A 218 -1.52 3.51 -16.63
C GLU A 218 -2.56 2.61 -15.94
N ARG A 219 -2.29 1.30 -15.83
CA ARG A 219 -3.18 0.36 -15.13
C ARG A 219 -3.33 0.74 -13.65
N ILE A 220 -2.23 1.06 -12.98
CA ILE A 220 -2.24 1.47 -11.58
C ILE A 220 -2.96 2.81 -11.41
N ASN A 221 -2.70 3.78 -12.28
CA ASN A 221 -3.40 5.06 -12.28
C ASN A 221 -4.92 4.89 -12.47
N LYS A 222 -5.35 3.98 -13.35
CA LYS A 222 -6.77 3.64 -13.53
C LYS A 222 -7.36 3.04 -12.26
N ALA A 223 -6.66 2.10 -11.62
CA ALA A 223 -7.12 1.52 -10.35
C ALA A 223 -7.25 2.58 -9.25
N VAL A 224 -6.30 3.52 -9.16
CA VAL A 224 -6.32 4.65 -8.22
C VAL A 224 -7.47 5.61 -8.52
N THR A 225 -7.65 6.00 -9.78
CA THR A 225 -8.66 6.98 -10.21
C THR A 225 -10.08 6.45 -10.06
N LEU A 226 -10.34 5.20 -10.45
CA LEU A 226 -11.61 4.51 -10.20
C LEU A 226 -11.93 4.49 -8.70
N SER A 227 -10.90 4.27 -7.89
CA SER A 227 -10.96 4.27 -6.42
C SER A 227 -10.93 5.68 -5.79
N ARG A 228 -11.17 6.77 -6.51
CA ARG A 228 -11.41 8.08 -5.88
C ARG A 228 -12.71 8.75 -6.31
N GLY A 229 -13.50 8.14 -7.19
CA GLY A 229 -14.75 8.74 -7.66
C GLY A 229 -14.56 9.99 -8.52
N ALA A 230 -13.43 10.07 -9.25
CA ALA A 230 -13.04 11.07 -10.25
C ALA A 230 -12.51 12.44 -9.77
N LYS A 231 -11.18 12.59 -9.84
CA LYS A 231 -10.42 13.43 -10.80
C LYS A 231 -9.11 12.69 -11.03
N GLU A 232 -8.65 12.55 -12.27
CA GLU A 232 -7.35 11.95 -12.56
C GLU A 232 -6.27 12.71 -11.77
N LEU A 233 -5.70 12.08 -10.75
CA LEU A 233 -4.61 12.66 -9.95
C LEU A 233 -3.39 12.97 -10.80
N ALA A 234 -3.30 12.30 -11.94
CA ALA A 234 -2.24 12.45 -12.90
C ALA A 234 -2.73 12.98 -14.25
N GLY A 235 -3.88 13.67 -14.39
CA GLY A 235 -4.37 14.10 -15.71
C GLY A 235 -3.30 14.83 -16.56
N PRO A 236 -2.71 15.94 -16.06
CA PRO A 236 -1.64 16.64 -16.79
C PRO A 236 -0.34 15.83 -16.92
N ALA A 237 -0.01 15.00 -15.91
CA ALA A 237 1.23 14.22 -15.91
C ALA A 237 1.14 12.99 -16.84
N MET A 238 -0.02 12.36 -16.93
CA MET A 238 -0.38 11.31 -17.87
C MET A 238 -0.48 11.87 -19.27
N GLN A 239 -1.06 13.06 -19.48
CA GLN A 239 -1.02 13.74 -20.78
C GLN A 239 0.40 14.04 -21.23
N ALA A 240 1.27 14.50 -20.32
CA ALA A 240 2.69 14.70 -20.62
C ALA A 240 3.38 13.38 -21.01
N ILE A 241 3.07 12.30 -20.29
CA ILE A 241 3.55 10.95 -20.60
C ILE A 241 3.03 10.45 -21.97
N GLU A 242 1.73 10.60 -22.26
CA GLU A 242 1.11 10.21 -23.53
C GLU A 242 1.79 10.93 -24.70
N HIS A 243 2.02 12.24 -24.54
CA HIS A 243 2.74 13.05 -25.51
C HIS A 243 4.18 12.55 -25.74
N MET A 244 4.90 12.17 -24.67
CA MET A 244 6.25 11.59 -24.76
C MET A 244 6.28 10.23 -25.48
N ILE A 245 5.19 9.46 -25.41
CA ILE A 245 5.06 8.15 -26.08
C ILE A 245 4.60 8.32 -27.53
N GLY A 246 4.08 9.48 -27.91
CA GLY A 246 3.46 9.74 -29.21
C GLY A 246 2.07 9.13 -29.35
N LYS A 247 1.32 9.08 -28.23
CA LYS A 247 -0.10 8.74 -28.19
C LYS A 247 -0.95 9.98 -28.01
#